data_AF-A0A2H0R4R9-F1
#
_entry.id   AF-A0A2H0R4R9-F1
#
_cell.length_a   1.000
_cell.length_b   1.000
_cell.length_c   1.000
_cell.angle_alpha   90.00
_cell.angle_beta   90.00
_cell.angle_gamma   90.00
#
_symmetry.space_group_name_H-M   'P 1'
#
loop_
_entity.id
_entity.type
_entity.pdbx_description
1 polymer ?
#
loop_
_entity_poly.entity_id
_entity_poly.type
_entity_poly.pdbx_seq_one_letter_code
_entity_poly.pdbx_strand_id
1 'polypeptide(L)'
;MLYDEFNSYKNFVGADVFKNKATEKTDILKNLNPAFPVREYQKEALGRFYYYVEEYHQKQKPIHLMFNMATGSGKTLIMVANLLYFYQKGYRNFIFLLALATLSKIEGGGQI
;
A
#
# COMPACT_ATOMS: atom_id res chain seq x y z
N MET A 1 16.67 -10.67 -0.11
CA MET A 1 15.35 -10.52 0.55
C MET A 1 14.30 -10.13 -0.50
N LEU A 2 13.00 -10.22 -0.21
CA LEU A 2 11.93 -9.84 -1.17
C LEU A 2 12.12 -8.43 -1.75
N TYR A 3 12.60 -7.50 -0.92
CA TYR A 3 12.91 -6.14 -1.33
C TYR A 3 13.96 -6.07 -2.46
N ASP A 4 15.04 -6.82 -2.31
CA ASP A 4 16.14 -6.85 -3.28
C ASP A 4 15.69 -7.48 -4.60
N GLU A 5 14.88 -8.53 -4.53
CA GLU A 5 14.33 -9.19 -5.70
C GLU A 5 13.41 -8.26 -6.50
N PHE A 6 12.53 -7.53 -5.82
CA PHE A 6 11.67 -6.56 -6.46
C PHE A 6 12.47 -5.37 -7.02
N ASN A 7 13.58 -4.99 -6.39
CA ASN A 7 14.48 -3.98 -6.95
C ASN A 7 15.20 -4.47 -8.20
N SER A 8 15.67 -5.71 -8.22
CA SER A 8 16.25 -6.32 -9.42
C SER A 8 15.23 -6.37 -10.55
N TYR A 9 14.00 -6.78 -10.26
CA TYR A 9 12.90 -6.76 -11.23
C TYR A 9 12.62 -5.35 -11.76
N LYS A 10 12.54 -4.35 -10.87
CA LYS A 10 12.39 -2.93 -11.26
C LYS A 10 13.52 -2.43 -12.16
N ASN A 11 14.76 -2.76 -11.82
CA ASN A 11 15.93 -2.33 -12.61
C ASN A 11 15.94 -2.98 -14.00
N PHE A 12 15.41 -4.19 -14.13
CA PHE A 12 15.32 -4.91 -15.39
C PHE A 12 14.14 -4.43 -16.26
N VAL A 13 12.94 -4.29 -15.68
CA VAL A 13 11.72 -3.97 -16.43
C VAL A 13 11.55 -2.47 -16.66
N GLY A 14 11.93 -1.64 -15.69
CA GLY A 14 11.81 -0.19 -15.77
C GLY A 14 11.52 0.45 -14.42
N ALA A 15 12.05 1.67 -14.23
CA ALA A 15 12.00 2.38 -12.96
C ALA A 15 10.59 2.65 -12.42
N ASP A 16 9.59 2.73 -13.30
CA ASP A 16 8.20 3.03 -12.94
C ASP A 16 7.28 1.81 -12.94
N VAL A 17 7.82 0.58 -13.12
CA VAL A 17 7.01 -0.65 -13.25
C VAL A 17 5.98 -0.81 -12.13
N PHE A 18 6.37 -0.54 -10.88
CA PHE A 18 5.45 -0.65 -9.76
C PHE A 18 4.48 0.53 -9.69
N LYS A 19 4.94 1.76 -9.94
CA LYS A 19 4.05 2.91 -9.94
C LYS A 19 2.94 2.77 -10.97
N ASN A 20 3.27 2.24 -12.15
CA ASN A 20 2.32 1.99 -13.22
C ASN A 20 1.23 0.98 -12.76
N LYS A 21 1.63 -0.11 -12.12
CA LYS A 21 0.70 -1.08 -11.51
C LYS A 21 -0.23 -0.44 -10.48
N ALA A 22 0.26 0.54 -9.72
CA ALA A 22 -0.59 1.28 -8.79
C ALA A 22 -1.60 2.18 -9.52
N THR A 23 -1.17 2.87 -10.58
CA THR A 23 -2.04 3.75 -11.38
C THR A 23 -3.07 3.00 -12.22
N GLU A 24 -2.79 1.75 -12.61
CA GLU A 24 -3.76 0.88 -13.30
C GLU A 24 -4.99 0.59 -12.42
N LYS A 25 -4.83 0.55 -11.09
CA LYS A 25 -5.94 0.37 -10.14
C LYS A 25 -6.65 1.70 -9.84
N THR A 26 -7.14 2.37 -10.89
CA THR A 26 -7.72 3.72 -10.78
C THR A 26 -8.87 3.81 -9.77
N ASP A 27 -9.71 2.77 -9.68
CA ASP A 27 -10.86 2.75 -8.76
C ASP A 27 -10.42 2.81 -7.30
N ILE A 28 -9.32 2.15 -6.94
CA ILE A 28 -8.79 2.22 -5.57
C ILE A 28 -8.35 3.65 -5.26
N LEU A 29 -7.56 4.25 -6.15
CA LEU A 29 -7.01 5.59 -5.92
C LEU A 29 -8.10 6.68 -5.90
N LYS A 30 -9.12 6.56 -6.75
CA LYS A 30 -10.26 7.49 -6.81
C LYS A 30 -11.14 7.45 -5.56
N ASN A 31 -11.18 6.32 -4.86
CA ASN A 31 -11.96 6.15 -3.63
C ASN A 31 -11.17 6.50 -2.36
N LEU A 32 -9.94 7.02 -2.50
CA LEU A 32 -9.21 7.61 -1.39
C LEU A 32 -9.64 9.07 -1.17
N ASN A 33 -9.41 9.58 0.04
CA ASN A 33 -9.72 10.97 0.37
C ASN A 33 -8.89 11.93 -0.52
N PRO A 34 -9.52 12.79 -1.34
CA PRO A 34 -8.81 13.68 -2.27
C PRO A 34 -7.95 14.73 -1.56
N ALA A 35 -8.21 15.02 -0.28
CA ALA A 35 -7.36 15.91 0.52
C ALA A 35 -5.96 15.34 0.79
N PHE A 36 -5.77 14.02 0.61
CA PHE A 36 -4.51 13.33 0.82
C PHE A 36 -4.05 12.66 -0.49
N PRO A 37 -3.47 13.40 -1.45
CA PRO A 37 -3.02 12.85 -2.71
C PRO A 37 -1.93 11.80 -2.51
N VAL A 38 -2.02 10.71 -3.27
CA VAL A 38 -1.08 9.58 -3.17
C VAL A 38 0.29 9.98 -3.72
N ARG A 39 1.30 9.97 -2.85
CA ARG A 39 2.69 10.34 -3.15
C ARG A 39 3.39 9.24 -3.97
N GLU A 40 4.45 9.60 -4.68
CA GLU A 40 5.19 8.67 -5.56
C GLU A 40 5.68 7.40 -4.86
N TYR A 41 6.23 7.53 -3.66
CA TYR A 41 6.68 6.37 -2.89
C TYR A 41 5.51 5.48 -2.42
N GLN A 42 4.33 6.06 -2.20
CA GLN A 42 3.12 5.32 -1.83
C GLN A 42 2.59 4.54 -3.04
N LYS A 43 2.63 5.14 -4.24
CA LYS A 43 2.34 4.44 -5.50
C LYS A 43 3.29 3.27 -5.71
N GLU A 44 4.59 3.48 -5.51
CA GLU A 44 5.59 2.40 -5.59
C GLU A 44 5.27 1.27 -4.59
N ALA A 45 4.96 1.61 -3.33
CA ALA A 45 4.62 0.63 -2.31
C ALA A 45 3.34 -0.17 -2.65
N LEU A 46 2.29 0.51 -3.12
CA LEU A 46 1.05 -0.12 -3.58
C LEU A 46 1.28 -1.02 -4.81
N GLY A 47 2.09 -0.55 -5.75
CA GLY A 47 2.47 -1.30 -6.94
C GLY A 47 3.20 -2.61 -6.61
N ARG A 48 4.15 -2.55 -5.69
CA ARG A 48 4.85 -3.73 -5.17
C ARG A 48 3.89 -4.70 -4.50
N PHE A 49 2.94 -4.18 -3.72
CA PHE A 49 1.90 -4.98 -3.10
C PHE A 49 1.02 -5.69 -4.16
N TYR A 50 0.51 -4.97 -5.16
CA TYR A 50 -0.30 -5.56 -6.22
C TYR A 50 0.47 -6.61 -7.02
N TYR A 51 1.73 -6.32 -7.37
CA TYR A 51 2.59 -7.31 -8.03
C TYR A 51 2.77 -8.57 -7.18
N TYR A 52 3.03 -8.43 -5.88
CA TYR A 52 3.18 -9.59 -4.98
C TYR A 52 1.91 -10.44 -4.95
N VAL A 53 0.74 -9.81 -4.80
CA VAL A 53 -0.53 -10.52 -4.64
C VAL A 53 -0.99 -11.16 -5.96
N GLU A 54 -0.90 -10.44 -7.08
CA GLU A 54 -1.49 -10.85 -8.36
C GLU A 54 -0.52 -11.70 -9.19
N GLU A 55 0.73 -11.28 -9.35
CA GLU A 55 1.63 -11.79 -10.39
C GLU A 55 2.81 -12.61 -9.85
N TYR A 56 3.32 -12.25 -8.67
CA TYR A 56 4.50 -12.91 -8.12
C TYR A 56 4.22 -14.38 -7.83
N HIS A 57 4.96 -15.26 -8.51
CA HIS A 57 4.74 -16.70 -8.47
C HIS A 57 5.25 -17.37 -7.18
N GLN A 58 6.27 -16.79 -6.56
CA GLN A 58 6.85 -17.33 -5.32
C GLN A 58 6.19 -16.77 -4.05
N LYS A 59 4.99 -16.18 -4.16
CA LYS A 59 4.24 -15.69 -2.99
C LYS A 59 3.91 -16.84 -2.04
N GLN A 60 4.06 -16.60 -0.75
CA GLN A 60 3.72 -17.55 0.30
C GLN A 60 2.27 -17.31 0.74
N LYS A 61 1.57 -18.39 1.12
CA LYS A 61 0.22 -18.34 1.69
C LYS A 61 0.24 -18.95 3.11
N PRO A 62 -0.40 -18.32 4.11
CA PRO A 62 -1.02 -16.99 4.07
C PRO A 62 -0.03 -15.85 3.74
N ILE A 63 -0.55 -14.78 3.11
CA ILE A 63 0.28 -13.63 2.72
C ILE A 63 0.62 -12.81 3.96
N HIS A 64 1.92 -12.69 4.26
CA HIS A 64 2.44 -11.85 5.34
C HIS A 64 3.43 -10.84 4.76
N LEU A 65 3.05 -9.56 4.75
CA LEU A 65 3.86 -8.47 4.21
C LEU A 65 4.12 -7.41 5.27
N MET A 66 5.35 -6.89 5.29
CA MET A 66 5.77 -5.80 6.16
C MET A 66 6.10 -4.56 5.34
N PHE A 67 5.48 -3.43 5.69
CA PHE A 67 5.77 -2.13 5.11
C PHE A 67 6.64 -1.33 6.08
N ASN A 68 7.94 -1.22 5.79
CA ASN A 68 8.85 -0.43 6.62
C ASN A 68 8.81 1.05 6.18
N MET A 69 8.25 1.93 7.01
CA MET A 69 8.01 3.33 6.68
C MET A 69 8.22 4.25 7.88
N ALA A 70 8.75 5.45 7.64
CA ALA A 70 8.94 6.47 8.67
C ALA A 70 7.62 6.92 9.31
N THR A 71 7.66 7.33 10.57
CA THR A 71 6.52 7.97 11.26
C THR A 71 6.17 9.29 10.58
N GLY A 72 4.87 9.63 10.52
CA GLY A 72 4.40 10.83 9.81
C GLY A 72 4.41 10.74 8.27
N SER A 73 4.94 9.68 7.68
CA SER A 73 5.02 9.59 6.21
C SER A 73 3.66 9.51 5.50
N GLY A 74 2.60 9.04 6.18
CA GLY A 74 1.27 8.82 5.60
C GLY A 74 0.93 7.35 5.35
N LYS A 75 1.56 6.42 6.09
CA LYS A 75 1.33 4.96 5.99
C LYS A 75 -0.14 4.51 6.09
N THR A 76 -0.99 5.28 6.78
CA THR A 76 -2.44 4.99 6.88
C THR A 76 -3.11 4.96 5.51
N LEU A 77 -2.71 5.83 4.58
CA LEU A 77 -3.30 5.87 3.24
C LEU A 77 -3.01 4.59 2.45
N ILE A 78 -1.81 4.03 2.57
CA ILE A 78 -1.42 2.76 1.95
C ILE A 78 -2.23 1.61 2.57
N MET A 79 -2.41 1.61 3.90
CA MET A 79 -3.22 0.59 4.57
C MET A 79 -4.67 0.62 4.08
N VAL A 80 -5.29 1.80 3.99
CA VAL A 80 -6.66 1.96 3.49
C VAL A 80 -6.78 1.51 2.02
N ALA A 81 -5.82 1.86 1.16
CA ALA A 81 -5.81 1.42 -0.23
C ALA A 81 -5.74 -0.11 -0.35
N ASN A 82 -4.91 -0.78 0.46
CA ASN A 82 -4.83 -2.25 0.50
C ASN A 82 -6.14 -2.90 0.99
N LEU A 83 -6.82 -2.28 1.97
CA LEU A 83 -8.13 -2.74 2.43
C LEU A 83 -9.19 -2.62 1.32
N LEU A 84 -9.24 -1.47 0.64
CA LEU A 84 -10.14 -1.26 -0.50
C LEU A 84 -9.89 -2.29 -1.60
N TYR A 85 -8.62 -2.60 -1.89
CA TYR A 85 -8.25 -3.63 -2.86
C TYR A 85 -8.85 -5.00 -2.49
N PHE A 86 -8.67 -5.46 -1.25
CA PHE A 86 -9.26 -6.73 -0.82
C PHE A 86 -10.79 -6.66 -0.72
N TYR A 87 -11.36 -5.51 -0.38
CA TYR A 87 -12.80 -5.32 -0.37
C TYR A 87 -13.41 -5.55 -1.77
N GLN A 88 -12.77 -5.02 -2.82
CA GLN A 88 -13.16 -5.30 -4.20
C GLN A 88 -13.05 -6.79 -4.57
N LYS A 89 -12.09 -7.52 -3.98
CA LYS A 89 -11.93 -8.97 -4.18
C LYS A 89 -12.92 -9.82 -3.36
N GLY A 90 -13.87 -9.20 -2.66
CA GLY A 90 -14.92 -9.91 -1.90
C GLY A 90 -14.62 -10.13 -0.42
N TYR A 91 -13.47 -9.68 0.08
CA TYR A 91 -13.17 -9.76 1.52
C TYR A 91 -14.01 -8.74 2.29
N ARG A 92 -14.50 -9.13 3.47
CA ARG A 92 -15.37 -8.31 4.31
C ARG A 92 -14.90 -8.18 5.76
N ASN A 93 -14.12 -9.15 6.23
CA ASN A 93 -13.62 -9.19 7.59
C ASN A 93 -12.20 -8.62 7.63
N PHE A 94 -12.06 -7.42 8.20
CA PHE A 94 -10.77 -6.76 8.36
C PHE A 94 -10.57 -6.39 9.82
N ILE A 95 -9.41 -6.70 10.36
CA ILE A 95 -9.00 -6.25 11.70
C ILE A 95 -7.88 -5.25 11.51
N PHE A 96 -8.13 -4.02 11.97
CA PHE A 96 -7.15 -2.95 11.97
C PHE A 96 -6.76 -2.63 13.41
N LEU A 97 -5.49 -2.83 13.75
CA LEU A 97 -4.95 -2.57 15.08
C LEU A 97 -4.03 -1.35 15.01
N LEU A 98 -4.26 -0.40 15.91
CA LEU A 98 -3.47 0.82 16.03
C LEU A 98 -3.07 1.01 17.50
N ALA A 99 -1.87 1.58 17.73
CA ALA A 99 -1.47 1.99 19.07
C ALA A 99 -2.31 3.18 19.53
N LEU A 100 -2.78 3.15 20.79
CA LEU A 100 -3.65 4.17 21.40
C LEU A 100 -3.09 5.60 21.24
N ALA A 101 -1.78 5.79 21.41
CA ALA A 101 -1.11 7.09 21.24
C ALA A 101 -1.20 7.67 19.82
N THR A 102 -1.59 6.88 18.81
CA THR A 102 -1.81 7.35 17.44
C THR A 102 -3.25 7.77 17.19
N LEU A 103 -4.23 7.21 17.93
CA LEU A 103 -5.65 7.59 17.81
C LEU A 103 -5.88 9.04 18.24
N SER A 104 -5.24 9.48 19.33
CA SER A 104 -5.36 10.86 19.82
C SER A 104 -4.89 11.90 18.79
N LYS A 105 -3.98 11.53 17.88
CA LYS A 105 -3.52 12.39 16.78
C LYS A 105 -4.51 12.45 15.61
N ILE A 106 -5.34 11.43 15.45
CA ILE A 106 -6.37 11.37 14.40
C ILE A 106 -7.61 12.16 14.83
N GLU A 107 -7.98 12.10 16.11
CA GLU A 107 -9.15 12.83 16.65
C GLU A 107 -8.89 14.32 16.87
N GLY A 108 -7.63 14.71 17.13
CA GLY A 108 -7.26 16.07 17.53
C GLY A 108 -7.11 17.11 16.42
N GLY A 109 -7.50 16.84 15.17
CA GLY A 109 -7.40 17.81 14.07
C GLY A 109 -5.98 18.34 13.80
N GLY A 110 -4.95 17.65 14.29
CA GLY A 110 -3.56 18.04 14.11
C GLY A 110 -3.07 17.64 12.72
N GLN A 111 -2.62 18.63 11.95
CA GLN A 111 -1.90 18.38 10.70
C GLN A 111 -0.72 17.42 10.96
N ILE A 112 -0.67 16.35 10.18
CA ILE A 112 0.45 15.41 10.05
C ILE A 112 1.45 15.92 9.03
#